data_AF-A0A839JF86-F1
#
_entry.id   AF-A0A839JF86-F1
#
_cell.length_a   1.000
_cell.length_b   1.000
_cell.length_c   1.000
_cell.angle_alpha   90.00
_cell.angle_beta   90.00
_cell.angle_gamma   90.00
#
_symmetry.space_group_name_H-M   'P 1'
#
loop_
_entity.id
_entity.type
_entity.pdbx_description
1 polymer ?
#
loop_
_entity_poly.entity_id
_entity_poly.type
_entity_poly.pdbx_seq_one_letter_code
_entity_poly.pdbx_strand_id
1 'polypeptide(L)'
;MPTDFTLLLPLQVCPVAPGDAQKYIDQITGYVLWGVGVLFLLAIVVGVGAIVAGRLFSMPHASRVGVISVVVVFVAAIAYLILPGMLTGLLGVGCI
;
A
#
# COMPACT_ATOMS: atom_id res chain seq x y z
N MET A 1 34.68 -10.87 -20.54
CA MET A 1 35.19 -12.24 -20.35
C MET A 1 36.09 -12.21 -19.13
N PRO A 2 35.64 -12.79 -18.01
CA PRO A 2 35.49 -14.24 -17.91
C PRO A 2 34.03 -14.68 -17.85
N THR A 3 33.84 -15.87 -18.41
CA THR A 3 32.59 -16.54 -18.75
C THR A 3 32.81 -18.00 -18.35
N ASP A 4 32.81 -18.33 -17.05
CA ASP A 4 33.17 -19.68 -16.58
C ASP A 4 32.41 -20.15 -15.32
N PHE A 5 31.15 -19.74 -15.12
CA PHE A 5 30.24 -20.43 -14.17
C PHE A 5 28.85 -20.70 -14.75
N THR A 6 28.75 -20.66 -16.07
CA THR A 6 27.49 -20.78 -16.84
C THR A 6 26.99 -22.21 -17.04
N LEU A 7 27.27 -23.22 -16.19
CA LEU A 7 26.88 -24.61 -16.53
C LEU A 7 26.27 -25.55 -15.47
N LEU A 8 26.11 -25.19 -14.17
CA LEU A 8 25.66 -26.20 -13.18
C LEU A 8 24.58 -25.80 -12.15
N LEU A 9 23.87 -24.67 -12.30
CA LEU A 9 22.63 -24.45 -11.53
C LEU A 9 21.47 -24.17 -12.49
N PRO A 10 20.30 -24.80 -12.28
CA PRO A 10 19.21 -24.84 -13.24
C PRO A 10 18.75 -23.41 -13.52
N LEU A 11 18.77 -23.03 -14.79
CA LEU A 11 18.14 -21.86 -15.41
C LEU A 11 17.53 -20.83 -14.43
N GLN A 12 18.40 -19.98 -13.88
CA GLN A 12 18.06 -18.86 -13.01
C GLN A 12 17.30 -17.77 -13.81
N VAL A 13 16.02 -18.00 -14.10
CA VAL A 13 15.15 -17.07 -14.84
C VAL A 13 14.82 -15.90 -13.93
N CYS A 14 15.61 -14.84 -14.00
CA CYS A 14 15.29 -13.58 -13.36
C CYS A 14 14.23 -12.88 -14.20
N PRO A 15 13.11 -12.43 -13.61
CA PRO A 15 12.18 -11.55 -14.30
C PRO A 15 12.82 -10.17 -14.41
N VAL A 16 13.73 -10.00 -15.37
CA VAL A 16 13.99 -8.68 -15.96
C VAL A 16 12.75 -8.36 -16.77
N ALA A 17 11.97 -7.39 -16.30
CA ALA A 17 10.87 -6.82 -17.08
C ALA A 17 11.44 -6.38 -18.43
N PRO A 18 11.08 -7.04 -19.54
CA PRO A 18 11.65 -6.72 -20.85
C PRO A 18 11.23 -5.29 -21.22
N GLY A 19 12.22 -4.46 -21.57
CA GLY A 19 12.12 -3.16 -22.26
C GLY A 19 10.94 -2.22 -21.94
N ASP A 20 11.23 -1.03 -21.42
CA ASP A 20 10.33 0.14 -21.25
C ASP A 20 9.03 -0.04 -20.42
N ALA A 21 8.60 -1.27 -20.08
CA ALA A 21 7.41 -1.50 -19.25
C ALA A 21 7.58 -1.04 -17.79
N GLN A 22 8.82 -0.98 -17.27
CA GLN A 22 9.11 -0.50 -15.91
C GLN A 22 8.67 0.95 -15.71
N LYS A 23 8.86 1.84 -16.71
CA LYS A 23 8.45 3.25 -16.61
C LYS A 23 6.93 3.38 -16.37
N TYR A 24 6.13 2.54 -17.02
CA TYR A 24 4.68 2.56 -16.85
C TYR A 24 4.27 1.97 -15.50
N ILE A 25 4.92 0.91 -15.03
CA ILE A 25 4.69 0.33 -13.70
C ILE A 25 5.00 1.36 -12.61
N ASP A 26 6.14 2.05 -12.70
CA ASP A 26 6.57 3.07 -11.73
C ASP A 26 5.62 4.27 -11.71
N GLN A 27 5.12 4.68 -12.88
CA GLN A 27 4.19 5.79 -12.96
C GLN A 27 2.80 5.44 -12.40
N ILE A 28 2.29 4.24 -12.69
CA ILE A 28 1.01 3.76 -12.15
C ILE A 28 1.11 3.59 -10.63
N THR A 29 2.17 2.93 -10.15
CA THR A 29 2.39 2.74 -8.71
C THR A 29 2.58 4.07 -7.99
N GLY A 30 3.26 5.04 -8.62
CA GLY A 30 3.38 6.41 -8.12
C GLY A 30 2.03 7.13 -7.98
N TYR A 31 1.14 7.05 -8.97
CA TYR A 31 -0.20 7.63 -8.88
C TYR A 31 -1.07 6.95 -7.81
N VAL A 32 -0.93 5.63 -7.65
CA VAL A 32 -1.66 4.90 -6.61
C VAL A 32 -1.16 5.28 -5.22
N LEU A 33 0.16 5.38 -5.01
CA LEU A 33 0.72 5.83 -3.72
C LEU A 33 0.22 7.22 -3.35
N TRP A 34 0.24 8.15 -4.31
CA TRP A 34 -0.26 9.50 -4.10
C TRP A 34 -1.78 9.50 -3.81
N GLY A 35 -2.57 8.77 -4.60
CA GLY A 35 -4.02 8.69 -4.44
C GLY A 35 -4.45 8.09 -3.10
N VAL A 36 -3.78 7.01 -2.65
CA VAL A 36 -4.06 6.41 -1.35
C VAL A 36 -3.61 7.33 -0.21
N GLY A 37 -2.48 8.04 -0.36
CA GLY A 37 -2.02 9.04 0.61
C GLY A 37 -3.04 10.15 0.84
N VAL A 38 -3.67 10.67 -0.22
CA VAL A 38 -4.75 11.66 -0.11
C VAL A 38 -6.00 11.08 0.55
N LEU A 39 -6.35 9.83 0.23
CA LEU A 39 -7.50 9.16 0.84
C LEU A 39 -7.36 9.02 2.37
N PHE A 40 -6.15 8.72 2.85
CA PHE A 40 -5.87 8.68 4.29
C PHE A 40 -6.03 10.05 4.96
N LEU A 41 -5.56 11.13 4.33
CA LEU A 41 -5.76 12.49 4.86
C LEU A 41 -7.26 12.83 4.96
N LEU A 42 -8.03 12.53 3.92
CA LEU A 42 -9.48 12.75 3.93
C LEU A 42 -10.17 11.92 5.01
N ALA A 43 -9.76 10.66 5.19
CA ALA A 43 -10.33 9.78 6.21
C ALA A 43 -10.12 10.34 7.64
N ILE A 44 -8.94 10.94 7.91
CA ILE A 44 -8.66 11.59 9.19
C ILE A 44 -9.56 12.82 9.37
N VAL A 45 -9.67 13.67 8.36
CA VAL A 45 -10.51 14.88 8.41
C VAL A 45 -11.98 14.52 8.66
N VAL A 46 -12.51 13.53 7.94
CA VAL A 46 -13.89 13.05 8.08
C VAL A 46 -14.10 12.38 9.45
N GLY A 47 -13.15 11.59 9.94
CA GLY A 47 -13.23 10.95 11.26
C GLY A 47 -13.27 11.98 12.40
N VAL A 48 -12.37 12.95 12.39
CA VAL A 48 -12.36 14.05 13.37
C VAL A 48 -13.63 14.89 13.25
N GLY A 49 -14.05 15.22 12.03
CA GLY A 49 -15.29 15.96 11.78
C GLY A 49 -16.52 15.25 12.33
N ALA A 50 -16.62 13.93 12.15
CA ALA A 50 -17.72 13.12 12.68
C ALA A 50 -17.73 13.08 14.21
N ILE A 51 -16.56 13.01 14.87
CA ILE A 51 -16.47 13.03 16.33
C ILE A 51 -16.88 14.39 16.89
N VAL A 52 -16.38 15.48 16.29
CA VAL A 52 -16.68 16.85 16.74
C VAL A 52 -18.16 17.18 16.51
N ALA A 53 -18.69 16.90 15.31
CA ALA A 53 -20.10 17.11 15.01
C ALA A 53 -21.02 16.22 15.88
N GLY A 54 -20.67 14.95 16.07
CA GLY A 54 -21.43 14.02 16.91
C GLY A 54 -21.51 14.45 18.37
N ARG A 55 -20.45 15.07 18.91
CA ARG A 55 -20.46 15.66 20.26
C ARG A 55 -21.22 16.98 20.35
N LEU A 56 -21.17 17.83 19.32
CA LEU A 56 -21.90 19.09 19.28
C LEU A 56 -23.42 18.89 19.20
N PHE A 57 -23.87 17.87 18.48
CA PHE A 57 -25.30 17.59 18.31
C PHE A 57 -25.90 16.64 19.35
N SER A 58 -25.16 16.26 20.41
CA SER A 58 -25.61 15.32 21.46
C SER A 58 -26.27 14.04 20.91
N MET A 59 -25.83 13.57 19.74
CA MET A 59 -26.32 12.33 19.13
C MET A 59 -25.34 11.19 19.45
N PRO A 60 -25.64 10.32 20.43
CA PRO A 60 -24.73 9.27 20.86
C PRO A 60 -24.44 8.22 19.76
N HIS A 61 -25.28 8.13 18.74
CA HIS A 61 -25.07 7.21 17.62
C HIS A 61 -23.94 7.68 16.69
N ALA A 62 -23.89 8.98 16.34
CA ALA A 62 -22.87 9.54 15.45
C ALA A 62 -21.47 9.49 16.08
N SER A 63 -21.35 9.74 17.39
CA SER A 63 -20.06 9.67 18.07
C SER A 63 -19.49 8.25 18.19
N ARG A 64 -20.33 7.21 18.30
CA ARG A 64 -19.87 5.82 18.34
C ARG A 64 -19.33 5.39 16.98
N VAL A 65 -20.05 5.71 15.91
CA VAL A 65 -19.63 5.41 14.54
C VAL A 65 -18.37 6.20 14.16
N GLY A 66 -18.25 7.45 14.63
CA GLY A 66 -17.04 8.26 14.46
C GLY A 66 -15.79 7.68 15.12
N VAL A 67 -15.89 7.08 16.32
CA VAL A 67 -14.74 6.41 16.95
C VAL A 67 -14.38 5.11 16.22
N ILE A 68 -15.39 4.34 15.80
CA ILE A 68 -15.19 3.09 15.04
C ILE A 68 -14.47 3.38 13.72
N SER A 69 -14.83 4.46 13.01
CA SER A 69 -14.16 4.81 11.76
C SER A 69 -12.69 5.17 11.95
N VAL A 70 -12.32 5.87 13.02
CA VAL A 70 -10.90 6.16 13.32
C VAL A 70 -10.10 4.88 13.56
N VAL A 71 -10.65 3.91 14.29
CA VAL A 71 -9.98 2.61 14.53
C VAL A 71 -9.78 1.86 13.21
N VAL A 72 -10.78 1.82 12.34
CA VAL A 72 -10.70 1.15 11.03
C VAL A 72 -9.66 1.82 10.13
N VAL A 73 -9.58 3.16 10.11
CA VAL A 73 -8.55 3.90 9.36
C VAL A 73 -7.15 3.57 9.89
N PHE A 74 -6.99 3.41 11.20
CA PHE A 74 -5.71 3.05 11.80
C PHE A 74 -5.27 1.64 11.40
N VAL A 75 -6.19 0.67 11.40
CA VAL A 75 -5.93 -0.71 10.91
C VAL A 75 -5.59 -0.70 9.42
N ALA A 76 -6.31 0.07 8.61
CA ALA A 76 -6.04 0.21 7.19
C ALA A 76 -4.65 0.83 6.93
N ALA A 77 -4.22 1.80 7.75
CA ALA A 77 -2.89 2.40 7.63
C ALA A 77 -1.77 1.37 7.90
N ILE A 78 -1.94 0.53 8.94
CA ILE A 78 -1.00 -0.55 9.24
C ILE A 78 -0.96 -1.56 8.09
N ALA A 79 -2.12 -1.99 7.59
CA ALA A 79 -2.20 -2.91 6.47
C ALA A 79 -1.52 -2.35 5.21
N TYR A 80 -1.70 -1.05 4.92
CA TYR A 80 -1.06 -0.38 3.79
C TYR A 80 0.47 -0.35 3.88
N LEU A 81 1.03 -0.31 5.08
CA LEU A 81 2.48 -0.37 5.29
C LEU A 81 3.05 -1.79 5.12
N ILE A 82 2.26 -2.82 5.42
CA ILE A 82 2.68 -4.23 5.37
C ILE A 82 2.51 -4.83 3.97
N LEU A 83 1.45 -4.46 3.26
CA LEU A 83 1.12 -4.93 1.91
C LEU A 83 2.28 -4.83 0.91
N PRO A 84 2.98 -3.70 0.74
CA PRO A 84 4.09 -3.64 -0.22
C PRO A 84 5.21 -4.62 0.13
N GLY A 85 5.58 -4.77 1.41
CA GLY A 85 6.58 -5.76 1.85
C GLY A 85 6.15 -7.21 1.62
N MET A 86 4.87 -7.52 1.84
CA MET A 86 4.30 -8.83 1.55
C MET A 86 4.24 -9.11 0.04
N LEU A 87 3.83 -8.13 -0.77
CA LEU A 87 3.80 -8.25 -2.22
C LEU A 87 5.21 -8.44 -2.78
N THR A 88 6.20 -7.68 -2.31
CA THR A 88 7.60 -7.86 -2.70
C THR A 88 8.15 -9.24 -2.27
N GLY A 89 7.71 -9.78 -1.14
CA GLY A 89 8.05 -11.14 -0.69
C GLY A 89 7.37 -12.26 -1.50
N LEU A 90 6.12 -12.07 -1.92
CA LEU A 90 5.36 -13.07 -2.70
C LEU A 90 5.69 -13.05 -4.20
N LEU A 91 5.89 -11.85 -4.75
CA LEU A 91 6.23 -11.63 -6.16
C LEU A 91 7.72 -11.87 -6.43
N GLY A 92 8.54 -11.92 -5.36
CA GLY A 92 9.97 -12.21 -5.41
C GLY A 92 10.80 -11.05 -5.97
N VAL A 93 11.93 -10.75 -5.32
CA VAL A 93 12.96 -9.81 -5.83
C VAL A 93 14.15 -10.48 -6.49
N GLY A 94 14.10 -11.80 -6.71
CA GLY A 94 15.18 -12.49 -7.39
C GLY A 94 14.92 -13.98 -7.55
N CYS A 95 15.03 -14.44 -8.78
CA CYS A 95 15.66 -15.70 -9.19
C CYS A 95 15.64 -16.90 -8.22
N ILE A 96 14.95 -17.97 -8.63
CA ILE A 96 15.19 -19.34 -8.16
C ILE A 96 16.37 -19.98 -8.88
#